data_AF-A0A927AGW7-F1
#
_entry.id   AF-A0A927AGW7-F1
#
_cell.length_a   1.000
_cell.length_b   1.000
_cell.length_c   1.000
_cell.angle_alpha   90.00
_cell.angle_beta   90.00
_cell.angle_gamma   90.00
#
_symmetry.space_group_name_H-M   'P 1'
#
loop_
_entity.id
_entity.type
_entity.pdbx_description
1 polymer ?
#
loop_
_entity_poly.entity_id
_entity_poly.type
_entity_poly.pdbx_seq_one_letter_code
_entity_poly.pdbx_strand_id
1 'polypeptide(L)'
;MTKLQASLKVVQMKRGEDRQPVKGDAKHKRVPSPAIANTERRPRKTGDSRRLIPSLRVKTYQELLQEHLNEKLKHLEAQATQVNRLSAELEAAIQELKAISAQVNTDLKSLRGKADICEYKATSLPYVGQKLDGSLVLTARSIDLYKAEREASSLAQKLRRRTGKKTR
;
A
#
# COMPACT_ATOMS: atom_id res chain seq x y z
N MET A 1 16.51 -3.58 -26.60
CA MET A 1 15.46 -3.90 -25.61
C MET A 1 14.58 -2.67 -25.45
N THR A 2 13.37 -2.76 -26.00
CA THR A 2 12.42 -1.67 -26.27
C THR A 2 11.71 -1.18 -25.01
N LYS A 3 11.72 0.15 -24.77
CA LYS A 3 10.99 0.81 -23.68
C LYS A 3 9.52 0.94 -24.06
N LEU A 4 8.63 0.27 -23.34
CA LEU A 4 7.19 0.51 -23.41
C LEU A 4 6.83 1.62 -22.40
N GLN A 5 6.55 2.81 -22.91
CA GLN A 5 5.87 3.87 -22.16
C GLN A 5 4.36 3.70 -22.36
N ALA A 6 3.63 3.40 -21.30
CA ALA A 6 2.17 3.45 -21.29
C ALA A 6 1.72 4.71 -20.52
N SER A 7 1.25 5.71 -21.26
CA SER A 7 0.60 6.92 -20.74
C SER A 7 -0.92 6.71 -20.71
N LEU A 8 -1.53 6.82 -19.54
CA LEU A 8 -2.98 6.69 -19.34
C LEU A 8 -3.67 8.06 -19.56
N LYS A 9 -4.52 8.17 -20.59
CA LYS A 9 -5.36 9.35 -20.86
C LYS A 9 -6.71 9.21 -20.16
N VAL A 10 -7.11 10.23 -19.40
CA VAL A 10 -8.42 10.34 -18.75
C VAL A 10 -9.45 10.83 -19.77
N VAL A 11 -10.54 10.08 -19.95
CA VAL A 11 -11.70 10.49 -20.76
C VAL A 11 -12.76 11.07 -19.85
N GLN A 12 -13.12 12.34 -20.09
CA GLN A 12 -14.29 12.99 -19.50
C GLN A 12 -15.56 12.49 -20.18
N MET A 13 -16.58 12.13 -19.41
CA MET A 13 -17.94 11.93 -19.92
C MET A 13 -18.93 12.88 -19.23
N LYS A 14 -19.86 13.35 -20.07
CA LYS A 14 -20.69 14.55 -19.96
C LYS A 14 -21.90 14.38 -19.05
N ARG A 15 -22.36 15.53 -18.51
CA ARG A 15 -23.65 15.76 -17.85
C ARG A 15 -24.84 15.36 -18.73
N GLY A 16 -25.88 14.81 -18.09
CA GLY A 16 -27.26 14.81 -18.58
C GLY A 16 -28.19 15.18 -17.42
N GLU A 17 -28.85 16.33 -17.54
CA GLU A 17 -30.02 16.74 -16.77
C GLU A 17 -31.24 15.91 -17.19
N ASP A 18 -32.20 15.66 -16.28
CA ASP A 18 -33.62 15.81 -16.61
C ASP A 18 -34.53 15.96 -15.38
N ARG A 19 -35.59 16.76 -15.56
CA ARG A 19 -36.50 17.33 -14.56
C ARG A 19 -37.82 16.53 -14.43
N GLN A 20 -38.27 16.29 -13.18
CA GLN A 20 -39.63 16.44 -12.56
C GLN A 20 -40.94 15.93 -13.27
N PRO A 21 -42.17 16.09 -12.70
CA PRO A 21 -42.79 15.64 -11.42
C PRO A 21 -44.25 15.09 -11.58
N VAL A 22 -44.90 14.45 -10.58
CA VAL A 22 -46.40 14.36 -10.53
C VAL A 22 -46.97 14.29 -9.09
N LYS A 23 -48.12 14.98 -8.90
CA LYS A 23 -48.98 15.21 -7.72
C LYS A 23 -50.04 14.10 -7.46
N GLY A 24 -50.70 14.17 -6.27
CA GLY A 24 -52.09 13.72 -6.03
C GLY A 24 -52.24 12.85 -4.76
N ASP A 25 -52.66 13.39 -3.62
CA ASP A 25 -54.06 13.51 -3.10
C ASP A 25 -54.67 12.22 -2.52
N ALA A 26 -54.98 12.21 -1.21
CA ALA A 26 -56.26 11.71 -0.66
C ALA A 26 -56.38 11.76 0.89
N LYS A 27 -57.27 12.65 1.35
CA LYS A 27 -58.44 12.44 2.24
C LYS A 27 -58.31 11.86 3.68
N HIS A 28 -58.73 12.73 4.60
CA HIS A 28 -59.68 12.57 5.71
C HIS A 28 -59.62 11.38 6.69
N LYS A 29 -59.57 11.72 7.99
CA LYS A 29 -60.68 11.48 8.96
C LYS A 29 -60.49 12.30 10.26
N ARG A 30 -61.49 13.14 10.56
CA ARG A 30 -61.77 13.77 11.87
C ARG A 30 -62.75 12.89 12.64
N VAL A 31 -62.57 12.69 13.95
CA VAL A 31 -63.64 12.66 14.99
C VAL A 31 -62.98 12.85 16.39
N PRO A 32 -63.70 13.06 17.53
CA PRO A 32 -63.70 14.35 18.27
C PRO A 32 -63.24 14.29 19.75
N SER A 33 -63.07 15.49 20.34
CA SER A 33 -62.96 15.92 21.76
C SER A 33 -63.87 15.17 22.76
N PRO A 34 -63.70 15.21 24.12
CA PRO A 34 -63.42 16.42 24.93
C PRO A 34 -62.66 16.26 26.29
N ALA A 35 -62.26 17.37 26.91
CA ALA A 35 -62.45 17.69 28.33
C ALA A 35 -61.51 18.83 28.79
N ILE A 36 -62.09 19.78 29.52
CA ILE A 36 -61.49 20.99 30.09
C ILE A 36 -60.97 20.67 31.49
N ALA A 37 -59.76 21.13 31.85
CA ALA A 37 -59.42 21.41 33.25
C ALA A 37 -58.31 22.47 33.33
N ASN A 38 -58.68 23.64 33.85
CA ASN A 38 -57.77 24.70 34.26
C ASN A 38 -56.93 24.24 35.45
N THR A 39 -55.63 24.54 35.47
CA THR A 39 -54.94 25.02 36.67
C THR A 39 -53.54 25.59 36.36
N GLU A 40 -53.33 26.77 36.93
CA GLU A 40 -52.06 27.27 37.49
C GLU A 40 -50.94 27.79 36.58
N ARG A 41 -50.86 29.11 36.61
CA ARG A 41 -49.68 29.93 36.33
C ARG A 41 -48.50 29.52 37.23
N ARG A 42 -47.34 29.21 36.63
CA ARG A 42 -46.02 29.49 37.20
C ARG A 42 -44.99 29.75 36.09
N PRO A 43 -44.06 30.70 36.27
CA PRO A 43 -43.18 31.17 35.20
C PRO A 43 -42.05 30.16 34.99
N ARG A 44 -42.02 29.52 33.81
CA ARG A 44 -40.84 28.76 33.38
C ARG A 44 -39.81 29.74 32.85
N LYS A 45 -38.74 29.89 33.64
CA LYS A 45 -37.48 30.53 33.27
C LYS A 45 -37.11 30.15 31.85
N THR A 46 -37.02 31.13 30.96
CA THR A 46 -36.36 31.05 29.66
C THR A 46 -34.86 30.87 29.89
N GLY A 47 -34.47 29.64 30.24
CA GLY A 47 -33.10 29.18 30.11
C GLY A 47 -32.87 28.88 28.64
N ASP A 48 -32.15 29.79 27.99
CA ASP A 48 -31.73 29.76 26.60
C ASP A 48 -30.80 28.56 26.34
N SER A 49 -31.36 27.35 26.29
CA SER A 49 -30.69 26.18 25.73
C SER A 49 -30.79 26.27 24.21
N ARG A 50 -30.04 27.20 23.62
CA ARG A 50 -29.62 27.10 22.22
C ARG A 50 -28.90 25.77 22.08
N ARG A 51 -29.63 24.75 21.66
CA ARG A 51 -29.04 23.56 21.05
C ARG A 51 -28.20 24.08 19.89
N LEU A 52 -26.88 24.12 20.09
CA LEU A 52 -25.92 24.29 19.02
C LEU A 52 -26.10 23.06 18.14
N ILE A 53 -26.95 23.17 17.12
CA ILE A 53 -27.02 22.21 16.04
C ILE A 53 -25.61 22.22 15.44
N PRO A 54 -24.84 21.11 15.51
CA PRO A 54 -23.56 21.05 14.82
C PRO A 54 -23.88 21.32 13.36
N SER A 55 -23.39 22.43 12.81
CA SER A 55 -23.57 22.71 11.40
C SER A 55 -22.98 21.53 10.64
N LEU A 56 -23.84 20.69 10.05
CA LEU A 56 -23.44 19.64 9.13
C LEU A 56 -22.79 20.36 7.95
N ARG A 57 -21.47 20.48 8.00
CA ARG A 57 -20.67 21.10 6.97
C ARG A 57 -20.75 20.16 5.77
N VAL A 58 -21.65 20.46 4.84
CA VAL A 58 -21.77 19.72 3.59
C VAL A 58 -20.47 19.95 2.84
N LYS A 59 -19.69 18.88 2.69
CA LYS A 59 -18.43 18.95 1.93
C LYS A 59 -18.74 19.38 0.51
N THR A 60 -17.94 20.30 0.01
CA THR A 60 -18.00 20.68 -1.40
C THR A 60 -17.56 19.49 -2.26
N TYR A 61 -18.01 19.46 -3.52
CA TYR A 61 -17.59 18.45 -4.48
C TYR A 61 -16.06 18.39 -4.64
N GLN A 62 -15.38 19.54 -4.49
CA GLN A 62 -13.93 19.63 -4.55
C GLN A 62 -13.24 18.96 -3.35
N GLU A 63 -13.78 19.12 -2.15
CA GLU A 63 -13.28 18.44 -0.94
C GLU A 63 -13.47 16.92 -1.04
N LEU A 64 -14.61 16.44 -1.57
CA LEU A 64 -14.84 15.01 -1.81
C LEU A 64 -13.85 14.42 -2.83
N LEU A 65 -13.56 15.15 -3.91
CA LEU A 65 -12.55 14.74 -4.89
C LEU A 65 -11.15 14.69 -4.28
N GLN A 66 -10.79 15.68 -3.45
CA GLN A 66 -9.49 15.70 -2.77
C GLN A 66 -9.35 14.52 -1.79
N GLU A 67 -10.38 14.22 -1.01
CA GLU A 67 -10.38 13.06 -0.10
C GLU A 67 -10.20 11.76 -0.88
N HIS A 68 -10.99 11.55 -1.94
CA HIS A 68 -10.88 10.37 -2.77
C HIS A 68 -9.49 10.23 -3.43
N LEU A 69 -8.91 11.33 -3.92
CA LEU A 69 -7.55 11.32 -4.47
C LEU A 69 -6.51 10.96 -3.40
N ASN A 70 -6.63 11.54 -2.21
CA ASN A 70 -5.73 11.23 -1.09
C ASN A 70 -5.82 9.76 -0.66
N GLU A 71 -7.02 9.19 -0.64
CA GLU A 71 -7.22 7.76 -0.37
C GLU A 71 -6.57 6.88 -1.44
N LYS A 72 -6.74 7.23 -2.73
CA LYS A 72 -6.13 6.49 -3.83
C LYS A 72 -4.61 6.58 -3.80
N LEU A 73 -4.04 7.75 -3.46
CA LEU A 73 -2.60 7.92 -3.32
C LEU A 73 -2.04 7.10 -2.15
N LYS A 74 -2.70 7.12 -0.99
CA LYS A 74 -2.34 6.27 0.15
C LYS A 74 -2.38 4.78 -0.22
N HIS A 75 -3.41 4.36 -0.93
CA HIS A 75 -3.52 2.98 -1.38
C HIS A 75 -2.40 2.61 -2.36
N LEU A 76 -2.08 3.50 -3.30
CA LEU A 76 -0.99 3.30 -4.26
C LEU A 76 0.38 3.18 -3.56
N GLU A 77 0.63 4.02 -2.55
CA GLU A 77 1.85 3.97 -1.73
C GLU A 77 1.94 2.66 -0.93
N ALA A 78 0.82 2.21 -0.36
CA ALA A 78 0.75 0.93 0.33
C ALA A 78 1.06 -0.24 -0.62
N GLN A 79 0.54 -0.21 -1.85
CA GLN A 79 0.84 -1.20 -2.88
C GLN A 79 2.32 -1.19 -3.30
N ALA A 80 2.90 0.00 -3.49
CA ALA A 80 4.34 0.12 -3.78
C ALA A 80 5.21 -0.48 -2.68
N THR A 81 4.86 -0.21 -1.42
CA THR A 81 5.53 -0.78 -0.25
C THR A 81 5.38 -2.29 -0.21
N GLN A 82 4.19 -2.81 -0.51
CA GLN A 82 3.92 -4.24 -0.57
C GLN A 82 4.77 -4.94 -1.64
N VAL A 83 4.88 -4.38 -2.85
CA VAL A 83 5.73 -4.90 -3.92
C VAL A 83 7.19 -4.97 -3.46
N ASN A 84 7.68 -3.93 -2.81
CA ASN A 84 9.05 -3.90 -2.29
C ASN A 84 9.27 -4.95 -1.20
N ARG A 85 8.29 -5.17 -0.32
CA ARG A 85 8.35 -6.20 0.73
C ARG A 85 8.41 -7.61 0.13
N LEU A 86 7.49 -7.94 -0.79
CA LEU A 86 7.48 -9.24 -1.47
C LEU A 86 8.76 -9.49 -2.27
N SER A 87 9.32 -8.44 -2.86
CA SER A 87 10.61 -8.55 -3.57
C SER A 87 11.76 -8.81 -2.60
N ALA A 88 11.75 -8.25 -1.39
CA ALA A 88 12.73 -8.58 -0.37
C ALA A 88 12.57 -10.02 0.16
N GLU A 89 11.34 -10.48 0.35
CA GLU A 89 11.04 -11.88 0.74
C GLU A 89 11.53 -12.87 -0.32
N LEU A 90 11.26 -12.58 -1.60
CA LEU A 90 11.72 -13.41 -2.71
C LEU A 90 13.25 -13.42 -2.83
N GLU A 91 13.91 -12.28 -2.63
CA GLU A 91 15.37 -12.21 -2.60
C GLU A 91 15.96 -13.12 -1.52
N ALA A 92 15.41 -13.07 -0.30
CA ALA A 92 15.83 -13.92 0.81
C ALA A 92 15.62 -15.41 0.49
N ALA A 93 14.46 -15.78 -0.06
CA ALA A 93 14.17 -17.15 -0.45
C ALA A 93 15.14 -17.69 -1.52
N ILE A 94 15.52 -16.86 -2.50
CA ILE A 94 16.50 -17.25 -3.54
C ILE A 94 17.89 -17.44 -2.91
N GLN A 95 18.28 -16.59 -1.95
CA GLN A 95 19.55 -16.75 -1.24
C GLN A 95 19.58 -18.02 -0.39
N GLU A 96 18.47 -18.35 0.27
CA GLU A 96 18.33 -19.58 1.04
C GLU A 96 18.39 -20.82 0.13
N LEU A 97 17.67 -20.82 -0.99
CA LEU A 97 17.75 -21.87 -2.00
C LEU A 97 19.18 -22.10 -2.45
N LYS A 98 19.94 -21.03 -2.70
CA LYS A 98 21.36 -21.09 -3.06
C LYS A 98 22.21 -21.71 -1.93
N ALA A 99 21.96 -21.34 -0.68
CA ALA A 99 22.69 -21.90 0.45
C ALA A 99 22.44 -23.41 0.61
N ILE A 100 21.18 -23.85 0.49
CA ILE A 100 20.79 -25.26 0.56
C ILE A 100 21.47 -26.04 -0.58
N SER A 101 21.35 -25.55 -1.81
CA SER A 101 21.96 -26.20 -2.97
C SER A 101 23.48 -26.23 -2.91
N ALA A 102 24.13 -25.22 -2.31
CA ALA A 102 25.57 -25.26 -2.03
C ALA A 102 25.93 -26.38 -1.02
N GLN A 103 25.15 -26.55 0.05
CA GLN A 103 25.35 -27.63 1.02
C GLN A 103 25.16 -29.01 0.39
N VAL A 104 24.09 -29.18 -0.41
CA VAL A 104 23.87 -30.45 -1.12
C VAL A 104 25.00 -30.72 -2.11
N ASN A 105 25.50 -29.69 -2.80
CA ASN A 105 26.66 -29.84 -3.70
C ASN A 105 27.92 -30.26 -2.93
N THR A 106 28.16 -29.77 -1.71
CA THR A 106 29.31 -30.22 -0.90
C THR A 106 29.17 -31.68 -0.44
N ASP A 107 27.95 -32.08 -0.07
CA ASP A 107 27.68 -33.45 0.37
C ASP A 107 27.81 -34.44 -0.80
N LEU A 108 27.26 -34.09 -1.97
CA LEU A 108 27.42 -34.87 -3.20
C LEU A 108 28.87 -34.90 -3.68
N LYS A 109 29.63 -33.82 -3.50
CA LYS A 109 31.07 -33.79 -3.81
C LYS A 109 31.87 -34.78 -2.97
N SER A 110 31.48 -34.93 -1.72
CA SER A 110 32.11 -35.88 -0.81
C SER A 110 31.75 -37.34 -1.14
N LEU A 111 30.56 -37.60 -1.68
CA LEU A 111 30.06 -38.96 -1.95
C LEU A 111 30.33 -39.47 -3.37
N ARG A 112 30.18 -38.62 -4.40
CA ARG A 112 30.12 -39.03 -5.82
C ARG A 112 31.01 -38.20 -6.74
N GLY A 113 31.74 -37.21 -6.23
CA GLY A 113 32.58 -36.33 -7.05
C GLY A 113 31.80 -35.15 -7.66
N LYS A 114 31.86 -34.91 -8.97
CA LYS A 114 31.27 -33.68 -9.54
C LYS A 114 29.74 -33.68 -9.45
N ALA A 115 29.19 -32.71 -8.73
CA ALA A 115 27.77 -32.37 -8.78
C ALA A 115 27.59 -30.86 -8.60
N ASP A 116 26.95 -30.23 -9.58
CA ASP A 116 26.34 -28.91 -9.46
C ASP A 116 24.86 -29.09 -9.82
N ILE A 117 23.99 -29.10 -8.81
CA ILE A 117 22.56 -29.39 -8.98
C ILE A 117 21.72 -28.18 -9.45
N CYS A 118 22.31 -26.98 -9.44
CA CYS A 118 21.63 -25.74 -9.78
C CYS A 118 22.54 -24.84 -10.61
N GLU A 119 22.01 -24.36 -11.73
CA GLU A 119 22.60 -23.27 -12.51
C GLU A 119 21.97 -21.95 -12.07
N TYR A 120 22.77 -21.03 -11.55
CA TYR A 120 22.27 -19.70 -11.18
C TYR A 120 22.51 -18.73 -12.32
N LYS A 121 21.44 -18.07 -12.74
CA LYS A 121 21.50 -16.98 -13.72
C LYS A 121 21.32 -15.64 -13.01
N ALA A 122 21.77 -14.58 -13.65
CA ALA A 122 21.53 -13.23 -13.17
C ALA A 122 20.01 -12.96 -13.16
N THR A 123 19.48 -12.65 -11.99
CA THR A 123 18.05 -12.41 -11.78
C THR A 123 17.84 -10.99 -11.27
N SER A 124 16.77 -10.35 -11.73
CA SER A 124 16.35 -9.03 -11.26
C SER A 124 14.96 -9.08 -10.65
N LEU A 125 14.74 -8.35 -9.56
CA LEU A 125 13.45 -8.23 -8.90
C LEU A 125 12.84 -6.85 -9.11
N PRO A 126 11.50 -6.75 -9.17
CA PRO A 126 10.83 -5.46 -9.25
C PRO A 126 11.14 -4.63 -7.99
N TYR A 127 11.20 -3.31 -8.18
CA TYR A 127 11.39 -2.35 -7.11
C TYR A 127 10.67 -1.05 -7.48
N VAL A 128 9.84 -0.56 -6.57
CA VAL A 128 9.18 0.73 -6.71
C VAL A 128 9.98 1.78 -5.94
N GLY A 129 10.62 2.69 -6.68
CA GLY A 129 11.29 3.86 -6.13
C GLY A 129 10.41 5.09 -6.17
N GLN A 130 10.77 6.12 -5.40
CA GLN A 130 10.17 7.45 -5.46
C GLN A 130 11.18 8.45 -6.02
N LYS A 131 10.73 9.33 -6.91
CA LYS A 131 11.52 10.45 -7.40
C LYS A 131 11.37 11.67 -6.47
N LEU A 132 12.22 12.67 -6.68
CA LEU A 132 12.17 13.95 -5.95
C LEU A 132 10.85 14.71 -6.16
N ASP A 133 10.15 14.44 -7.27
CA ASP A 133 8.83 15.01 -7.58
C ASP A 133 7.67 14.26 -6.91
N GLY A 134 7.94 13.23 -6.10
CA GLY A 134 6.94 12.38 -5.45
C GLY A 134 6.31 11.33 -6.37
N SER A 135 6.70 11.26 -7.65
CA SER A 135 6.18 10.24 -8.56
C SER A 135 6.84 8.88 -8.32
N LEU A 136 6.04 7.82 -8.43
CA LEU A 136 6.51 6.45 -8.28
C LEU A 136 7.09 5.93 -9.58
N VAL A 137 8.19 5.19 -9.49
CA VAL A 137 8.85 4.55 -10.63
C VAL A 137 8.99 3.08 -10.35
N LEU A 138 8.32 2.25 -11.16
CA LEU A 138 8.59 0.83 -11.20
C LEU A 138 9.89 0.58 -11.96
N THR A 139 10.85 -0.01 -11.27
CA THR A 139 12.19 -0.34 -11.75
C THR A 139 12.50 -1.79 -11.41
N ALA A 140 13.69 -2.26 -11.79
CA ALA A 140 14.20 -3.57 -11.41
C ALA A 140 15.57 -3.42 -10.74
N ARG A 141 15.79 -4.15 -9.64
CA ARG A 141 17.10 -4.29 -9.00
C ARG A 141 17.70 -5.65 -9.31
N SER A 142 18.99 -5.70 -9.65
CA SER A 142 19.71 -6.96 -9.80
C SER A 142 19.99 -7.58 -8.44
N ILE A 143 19.74 -8.88 -8.28
CA ILE A 143 20.15 -9.62 -7.09
C ILE A 143 21.60 -10.09 -7.29
N ASP A 144 22.46 -9.79 -6.33
CA ASP A 144 23.80 -10.33 -6.30
C ASP A 144 23.87 -11.56 -5.39
N LEU A 145 23.62 -12.71 -5.99
CA LEU A 145 23.63 -13.98 -5.28
C LEU A 145 25.00 -14.28 -4.65
N TYR A 146 26.09 -13.72 -5.16
CA TYR A 146 27.46 -14.05 -4.75
C TYR A 146 28.09 -13.05 -3.78
N LYS A 147 27.31 -12.07 -3.31
CA LYS A 147 27.82 -11.01 -2.42
C LYS A 147 28.43 -11.59 -1.14
N ALA A 148 27.71 -12.49 -0.48
CA ALA A 148 28.16 -13.10 0.77
C ALA A 148 29.45 -13.91 0.61
N GLU A 149 29.58 -14.72 -0.45
CA GLU A 149 30.82 -15.49 -0.66
C GLU A 149 32.02 -14.61 -0.98
N ARG A 150 31.82 -13.53 -1.75
CA ARG A 150 32.91 -12.58 -2.04
C ARG A 150 33.37 -11.85 -0.78
N GLU A 151 32.43 -11.43 0.07
CA GLU A 151 32.74 -10.80 1.36
C GLU A 151 33.48 -11.75 2.30
N ALA A 152 32.98 -12.98 2.42
CA ALA A 152 33.63 -14.04 3.20
C ALA A 152 35.04 -14.34 2.69
N SER A 153 35.23 -14.42 1.36
CA SER A 153 36.54 -14.65 0.73
C SER A 153 37.52 -13.51 1.00
N SER A 154 37.07 -12.26 0.89
CA SER A 154 37.86 -11.06 1.22
C SER A 154 38.28 -11.05 2.69
N LEU A 155 37.36 -11.39 3.59
CA LEU A 155 37.64 -11.49 5.02
C LEU A 155 38.66 -12.60 5.31
N ALA A 156 38.47 -13.79 4.76
CA ALA A 156 39.40 -14.91 4.92
C ALA A 156 40.81 -14.55 4.41
N GLN A 157 40.91 -13.85 3.28
CA GLN A 157 42.20 -13.38 2.76
C GLN A 157 42.87 -12.38 3.72
N LYS A 158 42.12 -11.42 4.27
CA LYS A 158 42.63 -10.47 5.27
C LYS A 158 43.13 -11.20 6.53
N LEU A 159 42.40 -12.21 6.99
CA LEU A 159 42.79 -13.02 8.15
C LEU A 159 44.09 -13.79 7.90
N ARG A 160 44.22 -14.48 6.75
CA ARG A 160 45.46 -15.20 6.36
C ARG A 160 46.68 -14.28 6.30
N ARG A 161 46.52 -13.07 5.77
CA ARG A 161 47.59 -12.06 5.73
C ARG A 161 48.01 -11.57 7.11
N ARG A 162 47.08 -11.52 8.07
CA ARG A 162 47.37 -11.10 9.45
C ARG A 162 48.05 -12.21 10.24
N THR A 163 47.62 -13.46 10.10
CA THR A 163 48.24 -14.61 10.78
C THR A 163 49.63 -14.92 10.24
N GLY A 164 49.86 -14.81 8.92
CA GLY A 164 51.19 -14.99 8.32
C GLY A 164 52.21 -13.88 8.66
N LYS A 165 51.79 -12.76 9.26
CA LYS A 165 52.68 -11.69 9.74
C LYS A 165 53.12 -11.87 11.20
N LYS A 166 52.47 -12.75 11.97
CA LYS A 166 52.76 -13.00 13.40
C LYS A 166 53.71 -14.19 13.64
N THR A 167 54.08 -14.91 12.59
CA THR A 167 54.93 -16.12 12.64
C THR A 167 56.33 -15.91 12.06
N ARG A 168 56.75 -14.65 11.90
CA ARG A 168 58.13 -14.24 11.62
C ARG A 168 58.60 -13.34 12.75
#